data_AF-A0A2R6IQ27-F1
#
_entry.id   AF-A0A2R6IQ27-F1
#
_cell.length_a   1.000
_cell.length_b   1.000
_cell.length_c   1.000
_cell.angle_alpha   90.00
_cell.angle_beta   90.00
_cell.angle_gamma   90.00
#
_symmetry.space_group_name_H-M   'P 1'
#
loop_
_entity.id
_entity.type
_entity.pdbx_description
1 polymer ?
#
loop_
_entity_poly.entity_id
_entity_poly.type
_entity_poly.pdbx_seq_one_letter_code
_entity_poly.pdbx_strand_id
1 'polypeptide(L)'
;MSDSDDGEKRDGPAGGDAAAGSADDPAADRVPVRVRHGDGEVTLRVRRGTVLRDALLAADRSTEPVPDLSPYASATERLNCGGRGLCATCGVRVIEGPAATHWHDRLAERFGHPRLSCQVTVDGPMTVALVTDKRVWGGRADP
;
A
#
# COMPACT_ATOMS: atom_id res chain seq x y z
N MET A 1 -23.73 -22.84 75.12
CA MET A 1 -23.13 -21.56 75.56
C MET A 1 -21.63 -21.80 75.58
N SER A 2 -20.85 -20.85 75.07
CA SER A 2 -19.49 -21.05 74.53
C SER A 2 -19.44 -21.97 73.30
N ASP A 3 -18.47 -21.92 72.39
CA ASP A 3 -17.55 -20.85 71.87
C ASP A 3 -16.80 -21.48 70.65
N SER A 4 -16.20 -20.80 69.66
CA SER A 4 -16.38 -19.49 69.00
C SER A 4 -15.45 -19.49 67.74
N ASP A 5 -15.36 -18.38 66.97
CA ASP A 5 -14.47 -18.21 65.78
C ASP A 5 -14.72 -19.18 64.59
N ASP A 6 -14.14 -19.00 63.40
CA ASP A 6 -14.05 -17.82 62.52
C ASP A 6 -13.68 -18.36 61.11
N GLY A 7 -14.10 -17.73 60.01
CA GLY A 7 -14.16 -18.48 58.74
C GLY A 7 -14.45 -17.71 57.45
N GLU A 8 -13.94 -16.48 57.33
CA GLU A 8 -13.85 -15.70 56.09
C GLU A 8 -13.49 -16.59 54.86
N LYS A 9 -14.43 -16.76 53.93
CA LYS A 9 -14.16 -17.30 52.58
C LYS A 9 -14.35 -16.22 51.53
N ARG A 10 -13.22 -15.66 51.10
CA ARG A 10 -13.13 -14.73 49.97
C ARG A 10 -13.14 -15.52 48.67
N ASP A 11 -14.31 -15.68 48.08
CA ASP A 11 -14.43 -16.14 46.70
C ASP A 11 -14.04 -14.99 45.76
N GLY A 12 -12.77 -14.99 45.35
CA GLY A 12 -12.22 -14.02 44.40
C GLY A 12 -12.78 -14.21 42.98
N PRO A 13 -12.81 -13.16 42.15
CA PRO A 13 -13.41 -13.23 40.82
C PRO A 13 -12.52 -14.02 39.85
N ALA A 14 -12.91 -15.24 39.53
CA ALA A 14 -12.37 -16.01 38.41
C ALA A 14 -13.04 -15.60 37.09
N GLY A 15 -12.87 -14.33 36.72
CA GLY A 15 -13.36 -13.74 35.47
C GLY A 15 -12.20 -13.09 34.73
N GLY A 16 -11.34 -13.91 34.12
CA GLY A 16 -10.29 -13.40 33.24
C GLY A 16 -10.92 -12.89 31.96
N ASP A 17 -11.09 -11.57 31.84
CA ASP A 17 -11.50 -10.93 30.59
C ASP A 17 -10.54 -11.37 29.50
N ALA A 18 -11.06 -12.12 28.53
CA ALA A 18 -10.31 -12.54 27.36
C ALA A 18 -9.77 -11.28 26.70
N ALA A 19 -8.44 -11.19 26.60
CA ALA A 19 -7.76 -10.00 26.10
C ALA A 19 -8.38 -9.57 24.76
N ALA A 20 -9.14 -8.48 24.79
CA ALA A 20 -9.58 -7.80 23.59
C ALA A 20 -8.29 -7.38 22.87
N GLY A 21 -7.93 -8.12 21.82
CA GLY A 21 -6.76 -7.81 21.00
C GLY A 21 -6.93 -6.39 20.51
N SER A 22 -6.09 -5.47 21.01
CA SER A 22 -6.27 -4.03 20.83
C SER A 22 -6.44 -3.72 19.34
N ALA A 23 -7.51 -3.02 18.98
CA ALA A 23 -7.87 -2.68 17.60
C ALA A 23 -6.90 -1.65 16.94
N ASP A 24 -5.72 -1.49 17.52
CA ASP A 24 -4.70 -0.47 17.25
C ASP A 24 -3.29 -1.09 17.14
N ASP A 25 -3.16 -2.37 16.73
CA ASP A 25 -1.86 -2.89 16.32
C ASP A 25 -1.44 -2.27 14.96
N PRO A 26 -0.42 -1.38 14.91
CA PRO A 26 0.00 -0.72 13.68
C PRO A 26 0.70 -1.65 12.68
N ALA A 27 0.92 -2.93 13.05
CA ALA A 27 1.34 -4.00 12.15
C ALA A 27 0.15 -4.79 11.56
N ALA A 28 -0.97 -4.93 12.28
CA ALA A 28 -2.17 -5.62 11.80
C ALA A 28 -2.84 -4.89 10.63
N ASP A 29 -2.74 -3.56 10.59
CA ASP A 29 -3.23 -2.73 9.47
C ASP A 29 -2.28 -2.73 8.23
N ARG A 30 -1.20 -3.53 8.22
CA ARG A 30 -0.27 -3.59 7.08
C ARG A 30 -0.51 -4.77 6.17
N VAL A 31 -0.85 -4.49 4.92
CA VAL A 31 -1.03 -5.48 3.85
C VAL A 31 0.25 -5.64 3.00
N PRO A 32 0.53 -6.84 2.46
CA PRO A 32 1.65 -7.06 1.56
C PRO A 32 1.35 -6.50 0.17
N VAL A 33 2.28 -5.67 -0.34
CA VAL A 33 2.29 -5.18 -1.72
C VAL A 33 3.53 -5.75 -2.42
N ARG A 34 3.33 -6.67 -3.36
CA ARG A 34 4.40 -7.20 -4.22
C ARG A 34 4.67 -6.21 -5.34
N VAL A 35 5.94 -5.82 -5.52
CA VAL A 35 6.38 -4.88 -6.55
C VAL A 35 7.43 -5.56 -7.41
N ARG A 36 7.12 -5.76 -8.69
CA ARG A 36 8.07 -6.23 -9.70
C ARG A 36 8.82 -5.04 -10.30
N HIS A 37 10.14 -5.13 -10.32
CA HIS A 37 11.06 -4.13 -10.87
C HIS A 37 12.15 -4.88 -11.66
N GLY A 38 12.43 -4.48 -12.90
CA GLY A 38 13.32 -5.25 -13.78
C GLY A 38 12.95 -6.74 -13.81
N ASP A 39 13.92 -7.60 -13.51
CA ASP A 39 13.75 -9.06 -13.40
C ASP A 39 13.44 -9.55 -11.96
N GLY A 40 13.32 -8.64 -10.98
CA GLY A 40 13.16 -8.94 -9.56
C GLY A 40 11.78 -8.59 -8.99
N GLU A 41 11.50 -9.08 -7.78
CA GLU A 41 10.29 -8.76 -7.01
C GLU A 41 10.64 -8.48 -5.55
N VAL A 42 9.97 -7.50 -4.92
CA VAL A 42 10.09 -7.19 -3.50
C VAL A 42 8.70 -7.07 -2.87
N THR A 43 8.56 -7.41 -1.58
CA THR A 43 7.30 -7.28 -0.85
C THR A 43 7.39 -6.15 0.18
N LEU A 44 6.57 -5.11 -0.01
CA LEU A 44 6.41 -4.00 0.93
C LEU A 44 5.28 -4.30 1.93
N ARG A 45 5.40 -3.83 3.18
CA ARG A 45 4.33 -3.87 4.20
C ARG A 45 3.68 -2.49 4.33
N VAL A 46 2.65 -2.26 3.52
CA VAL A 46 2.00 -0.95 3.35
C VAL A 46 0.75 -0.88 4.23
N ARG A 47 0.52 0.25 4.93
CA ARG A 47 -0.71 0.46 5.72
C ARG A 47 -1.93 0.58 4.81
N ARG A 48 -3.11 0.14 5.26
CA ARG A 48 -4.33 0.34 4.48
C ARG A 48 -4.65 1.83 4.30
N GLY A 49 -5.38 2.19 3.25
CA GLY A 49 -5.65 3.59 2.91
C GLY A 49 -4.44 4.37 2.34
N THR A 50 -3.24 3.78 2.28
CA THR A 50 -2.06 4.47 1.71
C THR A 50 -2.18 4.57 0.19
N VAL A 51 -1.87 5.74 -0.39
CA VAL A 51 -1.75 5.90 -1.85
C VAL A 51 -0.52 5.15 -2.34
N LEU A 52 -0.68 4.25 -3.32
CA LEU A 52 0.36 3.35 -3.79
C LEU A 52 1.64 4.08 -4.25
N ARG A 53 1.50 5.22 -4.95
CA ARG A 53 2.64 6.08 -5.33
C ARG A 53 3.50 6.44 -4.13
N ASP A 54 2.87 6.83 -3.02
CA ASP A 54 3.57 7.39 -1.88
C ASP A 54 4.23 6.29 -1.05
N ALA A 55 3.62 5.10 -1.01
CA ALA A 55 4.25 3.88 -0.49
C ALA A 55 5.51 3.49 -1.28
N LEU A 56 5.43 3.51 -2.62
CA LEU A 56 6.56 3.22 -3.51
C LEU A 56 7.70 4.24 -3.30
N LEU A 57 7.39 5.55 -3.37
CA LEU A 57 8.37 6.61 -3.12
C LEU A 57 8.92 6.62 -1.70
N ALA A 58 8.21 6.11 -0.70
CA ALA A 58 8.72 6.00 0.67
C ALA A 58 9.70 4.83 0.84
N ALA A 59 9.45 3.71 0.17
CA ALA A 59 10.37 2.57 0.15
C ALA A 59 11.66 2.88 -0.63
N ASP A 60 11.51 3.50 -1.80
CA ASP A 60 12.59 3.98 -2.67
C ASP A 60 13.56 4.94 -1.95
N ARG A 61 13.05 5.81 -1.07
CA ARG A 61 13.84 6.76 -0.27
C ARG A 61 14.32 6.20 1.08
N SER A 62 14.11 4.92 1.37
CA SER A 62 14.53 4.33 2.65
C SER A 62 16.04 4.03 2.67
N THR A 63 16.63 4.05 3.86
CA THR A 63 18.10 3.97 4.04
C THR A 63 18.67 2.56 3.86
N GLU A 64 17.82 1.53 3.88
CA GLU A 64 18.21 0.16 3.56
C GLU A 64 18.45 0.03 2.04
N PRO A 65 19.30 -0.89 1.57
CA PRO A 65 19.50 -1.14 0.14
C PRO A 65 18.27 -1.79 -0.50
N VAL A 66 17.26 -0.98 -0.78
CA VAL A 66 16.08 -1.31 -1.57
C VAL A 66 16.39 -1.04 -3.04
N PRO A 67 15.92 -1.86 -3.99
CA PRO A 67 15.99 -1.54 -5.42
C PRO A 67 15.25 -0.23 -5.77
N ASP A 68 15.47 0.33 -6.97
CA ASP A 68 14.67 1.44 -7.49
C ASP A 68 13.20 1.00 -7.56
N LEU A 69 12.38 1.59 -6.68
CA LEU A 69 10.94 1.34 -6.60
C LEU A 69 10.13 2.56 -7.05
N SER A 70 10.78 3.58 -7.59
CA SER A 70 10.12 4.79 -8.02
C SER A 70 9.06 4.48 -9.08
N PRO A 71 7.82 4.96 -8.91
CA PRO A 71 6.82 4.85 -9.97
C PRO A 71 7.15 5.77 -11.16
N TYR A 72 8.24 6.54 -11.12
CA TYR A 72 8.71 7.42 -12.18
C TYR A 72 9.88 6.82 -12.96
N ALA A 73 10.06 7.22 -14.21
CA ALA A 73 11.39 7.13 -14.86
C ALA A 73 12.20 8.38 -14.47
N SER A 74 13.53 8.32 -14.49
CA SER A 74 14.41 9.39 -13.97
C SER A 74 14.11 10.79 -14.55
N ALA A 75 13.78 10.89 -15.85
CA ALA A 75 13.38 12.16 -16.48
C ALA A 75 12.04 12.73 -15.95
N THR A 76 11.15 11.87 -15.45
CA THR A 76 9.79 12.21 -14.98
C THR A 76 9.70 12.41 -13.47
N GLU A 77 10.75 12.14 -12.72
CA GLU A 77 10.82 12.34 -11.26
C GLU A 77 10.62 13.82 -10.88
N ARG A 78 11.09 14.74 -11.73
CA ARG A 78 10.89 16.21 -11.60
C ARG A 78 9.80 16.75 -12.52
N LEU A 79 9.50 16.05 -13.62
CA LEU A 79 8.47 16.41 -14.59
C LEU A 79 7.20 15.55 -14.40
N ASN A 80 6.47 15.83 -13.33
CA ASN A 80 5.18 15.17 -13.04
C ASN A 80 4.18 16.09 -12.35
N CYS A 81 2.92 15.65 -12.30
CA CYS A 81 1.81 16.40 -11.70
C CYS A 81 1.75 16.31 -10.15
N GLY A 82 2.78 15.84 -9.46
CA GLY A 82 2.81 15.71 -8.01
C GLY A 82 1.78 14.76 -7.41
N GLY A 83 1.15 13.91 -8.22
CA GLY A 83 0.10 12.98 -7.79
C GLY A 83 -1.34 13.38 -8.17
N ARG A 84 -1.55 14.52 -8.86
CA ARG A 84 -2.88 15.00 -9.28
C ARG A 84 -3.60 14.15 -10.37
N GLY A 85 -3.05 13.04 -10.83
CA GLY A 85 -3.67 12.17 -11.83
C GLY A 85 -3.58 12.65 -13.30
N LEU A 86 -2.84 13.71 -13.60
CA LEU A 86 -2.92 14.42 -14.89
C LEU A 86 -1.82 14.09 -15.91
N CYS A 87 -0.71 13.44 -15.52
CA CYS A 87 0.50 13.35 -16.36
C CYS A 87 0.90 11.96 -16.83
N ALA A 88 0.17 10.91 -16.44
CA ALA A 88 0.48 9.48 -16.69
C ALA A 88 1.85 8.94 -16.19
N THR A 89 2.79 9.78 -15.76
CA THR A 89 4.17 9.37 -15.44
C THR A 89 4.33 8.44 -14.25
N CYS A 90 3.32 8.33 -13.37
CA CYS A 90 3.30 7.39 -12.24
C CYS A 90 2.58 6.05 -12.55
N GLY A 91 2.50 5.69 -13.83
CA GLY A 91 1.83 4.49 -14.31
C GLY A 91 2.48 3.19 -13.82
N VAL A 92 1.67 2.31 -13.25
CA VAL A 92 2.03 0.95 -12.84
C VAL A 92 1.04 -0.05 -13.44
N ARG A 93 1.48 -1.28 -13.71
CA ARG A 93 0.57 -2.37 -14.10
C ARG A 93 0.15 -3.13 -12.86
N VAL A 94 -1.13 -3.09 -12.50
CA VAL A 94 -1.68 -3.98 -11.46
C VAL A 94 -1.87 -5.36 -12.09
N ILE A 95 -1.29 -6.38 -11.46
CA ILE A 95 -1.35 -7.79 -11.88
C ILE A 95 -2.42 -8.52 -11.07
N GLU A 96 -2.47 -8.24 -9.77
CA GLU A 96 -3.45 -8.74 -8.80
C GLU A 96 -3.77 -7.60 -7.85
N GLY A 97 -5.02 -7.43 -7.39
CA GLY A 97 -5.37 -6.39 -6.42
C GLY A 97 -6.84 -5.99 -6.46
N PRO A 98 -7.23 -4.95 -5.69
CA PRO A 98 -8.59 -4.45 -5.68
C PRO A 98 -9.01 -3.91 -7.06
N ALA A 99 -10.24 -4.26 -7.45
CA ALA A 99 -10.82 -3.94 -8.75
C ALA A 99 -10.82 -2.43 -9.06
N ALA A 100 -10.83 -2.10 -10.35
CA ALA A 100 -10.89 -0.74 -10.88
C ALA A 100 -12.16 0.05 -10.44
N THR A 101 -12.08 0.79 -9.33
CA THR A 101 -13.17 1.64 -8.85
C THR A 101 -13.30 2.95 -9.62
N HIS A 102 -12.19 3.55 -10.08
CA HIS A 102 -12.18 4.81 -10.81
C HIS A 102 -12.33 4.61 -12.34
N TRP A 103 -12.89 5.61 -13.05
CA TRP A 103 -13.23 5.47 -14.47
C TRP A 103 -12.00 5.31 -15.39
N HIS A 104 -10.88 5.93 -15.06
CA HIS A 104 -9.59 5.70 -15.73
C HIS A 104 -9.10 4.26 -15.56
N ASP A 105 -9.32 3.66 -14.40
CA ASP A 105 -8.84 2.30 -14.10
C ASP A 105 -9.59 1.26 -14.93
N ARG A 106 -10.89 1.47 -15.21
CA ARG A 106 -11.67 0.58 -16.10
C ARG A 106 -11.18 0.62 -17.55
N LEU A 107 -10.63 1.77 -17.98
CA LEU A 107 -9.99 1.89 -19.29
C LEU A 107 -8.63 1.16 -19.31
N ALA A 108 -7.85 1.31 -18.22
CA ALA A 108 -6.60 0.59 -18.02
C ALA A 108 -6.79 -0.95 -18.04
N GLU A 109 -7.79 -1.45 -17.33
CA GLU A 109 -8.13 -2.87 -17.22
C GLU A 109 -8.64 -3.45 -18.56
N ARG A 110 -9.44 -2.69 -19.32
CA ARG A 110 -9.98 -3.12 -20.63
C ARG A 110 -8.99 -3.03 -21.80
N PHE A 111 -8.01 -2.13 -21.74
CA PHE A 111 -7.07 -1.87 -22.84
C PHE A 111 -5.59 -2.07 -22.45
N GLY A 112 -5.30 -2.72 -21.32
CA GLY A 112 -3.94 -3.06 -20.88
C GLY A 112 -3.03 -1.88 -20.53
N HIS A 113 -3.60 -0.68 -20.37
CA HIS A 113 -2.84 0.53 -20.01
C HIS A 113 -2.46 0.52 -18.52
N PRO A 114 -1.41 1.25 -18.09
CA PRO A 114 -1.05 1.34 -16.68
C PRO A 114 -2.11 2.10 -15.86
N ARG A 115 -2.39 1.65 -14.63
CA ARG A 115 -3.15 2.44 -13.65
C ARG A 115 -2.24 3.51 -13.05
N LEU A 116 -2.80 4.66 -12.68
CA LEU A 116 -2.01 5.74 -12.05
C LEU A 116 -1.81 5.42 -10.58
N SER A 117 -0.58 5.08 -10.16
CA SER A 117 -0.30 4.74 -8.74
C SER A 117 -0.66 5.86 -7.75
N CYS A 118 -0.78 7.12 -8.19
CA CYS A 118 -1.26 8.23 -7.37
C CYS A 118 -2.79 8.28 -7.18
N GLN A 119 -3.55 7.39 -7.82
CA GLN A 119 -5.00 7.27 -7.71
C GLN A 119 -5.42 5.87 -7.23
N VAL A 120 -4.45 5.03 -6.84
CA VAL A 120 -4.69 3.68 -6.30
C VAL A 120 -4.48 3.71 -4.79
N THR A 121 -5.56 3.50 -4.05
CA THR A 121 -5.51 3.25 -2.60
C THR A 121 -5.17 1.79 -2.33
N VAL A 122 -4.23 1.54 -1.43
CA VAL A 122 -3.89 0.19 -0.98
C VAL A 122 -4.84 -0.22 0.13
N ASP A 123 -5.95 -0.88 -0.22
CA ASP A 123 -6.95 -1.36 0.76
C ASP A 123 -6.83 -2.86 1.08
N GLY A 124 -5.97 -3.58 0.34
CA GLY A 124 -5.77 -5.03 0.47
C GLY A 124 -4.45 -5.49 -0.16
N PRO A 125 -4.10 -6.79 -0.03
CA PRO A 125 -2.95 -7.38 -0.71
C PRO A 125 -3.01 -7.14 -2.23
N MET A 126 -1.88 -6.79 -2.84
CA MET A 126 -1.81 -6.59 -4.30
C MET A 126 -0.42 -6.86 -4.89
N THR A 127 -0.38 -7.13 -6.18
CA THR A 127 0.83 -7.32 -7.00
C THR A 127 0.85 -6.29 -8.11
N VAL A 128 1.93 -5.52 -8.22
CA VAL A 128 2.13 -4.50 -9.25
C VAL A 128 3.49 -4.66 -9.94
N ALA A 129 3.58 -4.26 -11.20
CA ALA A 129 4.83 -4.10 -11.93
C ALA A 129 5.06 -2.62 -12.25
N LEU A 130 6.29 -2.17 -12.02
CA LEU A 130 6.75 -0.86 -12.46
C LEU A 130 6.91 -0.87 -13.98
N VAL A 131 6.35 0.14 -14.65
CA VAL A 131 6.58 0.32 -16.08
C VAL A 131 7.91 1.06 -16.22
N THR A 132 8.94 0.38 -16.69
CA THR A 132 10.27 0.98 -16.91
C THR A 132 10.33 1.77 -18.21
N ASP A 133 9.78 1.21 -19.30
CA ASP A 133 9.69 1.82 -20.64
C ASP A 133 8.59 2.89 -20.74
N LYS A 134 8.60 3.89 -19.86
CA LYS A 134 7.67 5.02 -19.89
C LYS A 134 7.96 5.96 -21.06
N ARG A 135 7.58 5.56 -22.28
CA ARG A 135 7.56 6.45 -23.44
C ARG A 135 6.61 7.62 -23.15
N VAL A 136 7.17 8.83 -23.03
CA VAL A 136 6.40 10.07 -22.87
C VAL A 136 5.74 10.39 -24.21
N TRP A 137 4.49 9.95 -24.38
CA TRP A 137 3.66 10.34 -25.51
C TRP A 137 3.24 11.79 -25.36
N GLY A 138 3.98 12.71 -25.99
CA GLY A 138 3.78 14.14 -25.78
C GLY A 138 4.70 15.06 -26.58
N GLY A 139 5.23 14.62 -27.72
CA GLY A 139 5.80 15.54 -28.70
C GLY A 139 4.65 16.21 -29.45
N ARG A 140 4.47 17.52 -29.27
CA ARG A 140 3.82 18.30 -30.34
C ARG A 140 4.82 18.37 -31.48
N ALA A 141 4.39 18.07 -32.70
CA ALA A 141 5.10 18.60 -33.85
C ALA A 141 4.87 20.12 -33.83
N ASP A 142 5.95 20.89 -33.80
CA ASP A 142 5.86 22.30 -34.14
C ASP A 142 5.46 22.42 -35.64
N PRO A 143 4.65 23.42 -36.01
CA PRO A 143 4.04 23.52 -37.34
C PRO A 143 5.03 23.91 -38.46
#